data_AF-A0AAF0VA79-F1
#
_entry.id   AF-A0AAF0VA79-F1
#
_cell.length_a   1.000
_cell.length_b   1.000
_cell.length_c   1.000
_cell.angle_alpha   90.00
_cell.angle_beta   90.00
_cell.angle_gamma   90.00
#
_symmetry.space_group_name_H-M   'P 1'
#
loop_
_entity.id
_entity.type
_entity.pdbx_description
1 polymer ?
#
loop_
_entity_poly.entity_id
_entity_poly.type
_entity_poly.pdbx_seq_one_letter_code
_entity_poly.pdbx_strand_id
1 'polypeptide(L)'
;MVGHKNDFEMMQDQLARGASGLEVVSIVGMGGIGKTTLANKIYNDSFIMSHFDVRAKATVSQEHCVRNVLLTLLSCISVKTDESDDKCQEDRQLAISIAKASKRHGEILGSH
;
A
#
# COMPACT_ATOMS: atom_id res chain seq x y z
N MET A 1 27.17 -2.60 1.42
CA MET A 1 25.75 -2.89 1.08
C MET A 1 25.56 -2.56 -0.40
N VAL A 2 25.92 -3.48 -1.30
CA VAL A 2 25.84 -3.26 -2.76
C VAL A 2 25.14 -4.50 -3.34
N GLY A 3 24.11 -4.32 -4.16
CA GLY A 3 23.49 -5.46 -4.86
C GLY A 3 22.05 -5.35 -5.38
N HIS A 4 21.28 -4.29 -5.08
CA HIS A 4 19.85 -4.20 -5.50
C HIS A 4 19.51 -2.90 -6.24
N LYS A 5 20.51 -2.21 -6.80
CA LYS A 5 20.29 -0.90 -7.45
C LYS A 5 19.42 -1.06 -8.71
N ASN A 6 19.71 -2.06 -9.53
CA ASN A 6 18.97 -2.32 -10.76
C ASN A 6 17.51 -2.73 -10.49
N ASP A 7 17.28 -3.62 -9.51
CA ASP A 7 15.92 -4.03 -9.14
C ASP A 7 15.09 -2.86 -8.60
N PHE A 8 15.72 -1.99 -7.81
CA PHE A 8 15.10 -0.79 -7.29
C PHE A 8 14.71 0.18 -8.41
N GLU A 9 15.64 0.47 -9.34
CA GLU A 9 15.39 1.36 -10.48
C GLU A 9 14.30 0.80 -11.41
N MET A 10 14.30 -0.52 -11.66
CA MET A 10 13.28 -1.17 -12.48
C MET A 10 11.89 -1.08 -11.85
N MET A 11 11.77 -1.30 -10.53
CA MET A 11 10.49 -1.15 -9.83
C MET A 11 10.05 0.32 -9.75
N GLN A 12 10.98 1.26 -9.58
CA GLN A 12 10.65 2.68 -9.61
C GLN A 12 10.06 3.08 -10.96
N ASP A 13 10.72 2.72 -12.05
CA ASP A 13 10.26 3.00 -13.41
C ASP A 13 8.89 2.35 -13.68
N GLN A 14 8.72 1.07 -13.32
CA GLN A 14 7.43 0.37 -13.49
C GLN A 14 6.30 1.08 -12.73
N LEU A 15 6.51 1.40 -11.45
CA LEU A 15 5.47 2.02 -10.62
C LEU A 15 5.18 3.47 -11.03
N ALA A 16 6.18 4.22 -11.48
CA ALA A 16 6.01 5.61 -11.90
C ALA A 16 5.33 5.77 -13.26
N ARG A 17 5.41 4.77 -14.15
CA ARG A 17 4.68 4.77 -15.43
C ARG A 17 3.17 4.80 -15.25
N GLY A 18 2.68 4.32 -14.11
CA GLY A 18 1.25 4.18 -13.83
C GLY A 18 0.59 3.09 -14.66
N ALA A 19 -0.61 2.67 -14.23
CA ALA A 19 -1.41 1.67 -14.91
C ALA A 19 -2.83 2.20 -15.15
N SER A 20 -3.48 1.77 -16.24
CA SER A 20 -4.88 2.10 -16.53
C SER A 20 -5.88 1.33 -15.65
N GLY A 21 -5.40 0.49 -14.73
CA GLY A 21 -6.18 -0.38 -13.87
C GLY A 21 -5.33 -0.93 -12.73
N LEU A 22 -5.73 -2.08 -12.16
CA LEU A 22 -5.00 -2.74 -11.08
C LEU A 22 -3.75 -3.45 -11.61
N GLU A 23 -2.58 -3.09 -11.09
CA GLU A 23 -1.30 -3.77 -11.34
C GLU A 23 -0.81 -4.48 -10.07
N VAL A 24 -0.24 -5.67 -10.22
CA VAL A 24 0.37 -6.44 -9.12
C VAL A 24 1.83 -6.72 -9.44
N VAL A 25 2.74 -6.22 -8.61
CA VAL A 25 4.19 -6.41 -8.73
C VAL A 25 4.65 -7.39 -7.64
N SER A 26 5.30 -8.49 -8.04
CA SER A 26 5.78 -9.53 -7.12
C SER A 26 7.30 -9.47 -6.96
N ILE A 27 7.78 -9.48 -5.71
CA ILE A 27 9.20 -9.62 -5.38
C ILE A 27 9.47 -11.05 -4.93
N VAL A 28 10.22 -11.81 -5.73
CA VAL A 28 10.52 -13.24 -5.47
C VAL A 28 12.02 -13.46 -5.29
N GLY A 29 12.38 -14.55 -4.60
CA GLY A 29 13.78 -14.88 -4.32
C GLY A 29 13.97 -15.66 -3.03
N MET A 30 15.20 -16.11 -2.78
CA MET A 30 15.55 -16.92 -1.61
C MET A 30 15.27 -16.23 -0.27
N GLY A 31 15.15 -17.03 0.80
CA GLY A 31 15.08 -16.51 2.17
C GLY A 31 16.30 -15.65 2.51
N GLY A 32 16.12 -14.59 3.30
CA GLY A 32 17.21 -13.72 3.74
C GLY A 32 17.80 -12.77 2.68
N ILE A 33 17.38 -12.83 1.42
CA ILE A 33 17.97 -12.00 0.33
C ILE A 33 17.61 -10.50 0.41
N GLY A 34 16.68 -10.12 1.30
CA GLY A 34 16.28 -8.72 1.51
C GLY A 34 15.06 -8.24 0.72
N LYS A 35 14.16 -9.13 0.27
CA LYS A 35 12.93 -8.76 -0.45
C LYS A 35 12.08 -7.72 0.28
N THR A 36 11.81 -7.96 1.56
CA THR A 36 11.07 -7.02 2.42
C THR A 36 11.82 -5.69 2.55
N THR A 37 13.15 -5.73 2.59
CA THR A 37 14.00 -4.53 2.62
C THR A 37 13.85 -3.72 1.33
N LEU A 38 13.84 -4.38 0.17
CA LEU A 38 13.62 -3.72 -1.13
C LEU A 38 12.23 -3.09 -1.22
N ALA A 39 11.17 -3.83 -0.86
CA ALA A 39 9.81 -3.32 -0.81
C ALA A 39 9.68 -2.10 0.12
N ASN A 40 10.30 -2.16 1.30
CA ASN A 40 10.32 -1.03 2.25
C ASN A 40 11.05 0.19 1.69
N LYS A 41 12.16 -0.03 0.97
CA LYS A 41 12.92 1.05 0.38
C LYS A 41 12.09 1.77 -0.69
N ILE A 42 11.40 1.02 -1.55
CA ILE A 42 10.52 1.57 -2.61
C ILE A 42 9.33 2.29 -2.00
N TYR A 43 8.67 1.70 -1.00
CA TYR A 43 7.51 2.30 -0.35
C TYR A 43 7.79 3.68 0.27
N ASN A 44 9.01 3.87 0.80
CA ASN A 44 9.45 5.11 1.44
C ASN A 44 10.28 6.02 0.53
N ASP A 45 10.45 5.66 -0.74
CA ASP A 45 11.20 6.46 -1.70
C ASP A 45 10.41 7.72 -2.08
N SER A 46 11.02 8.90 -1.96
CA SER A 46 10.30 10.17 -2.16
C SER A 46 9.73 10.34 -3.57
N PHE A 47 10.44 9.83 -4.58
CA PHE A 47 9.95 9.85 -5.96
C PHE A 47 8.69 8.99 -6.09
N ILE A 48 8.71 7.76 -5.56
CA ILE A 48 7.51 6.91 -5.52
C ILE A 48 6.39 7.56 -4.70
N MET A 49 6.68 8.13 -3.54
CA MET A 49 5.69 8.80 -2.71
C MET A 49 4.95 9.91 -3.45
N SER A 50 5.61 10.61 -4.38
CA SER A 50 4.99 11.67 -5.18
C SER A 50 4.07 11.17 -6.30
N HIS A 51 4.14 9.88 -6.68
CA HIS A 51 3.31 9.28 -7.72
C HIS A 51 2.03 8.61 -7.18
N PHE A 52 1.89 8.47 -5.86
CA PHE A 52 0.75 7.78 -5.24
C PHE A 52 0.08 8.68 -4.18
N ASP A 53 -1.14 9.12 -4.46
CA ASP A 53 -1.96 9.93 -3.55
C ASP A 53 -2.21 9.23 -2.21
N VAL A 54 -2.38 7.90 -2.27
CA VAL A 54 -2.67 7.06 -1.12
C VAL A 54 -1.73 5.87 -1.13
N ARG A 55 -1.10 5.63 0.02
CA ARG A 55 -0.22 4.48 0.25
C ARG A 55 -0.61 3.80 1.56
N ALA A 56 -0.68 2.48 1.52
CA ALA A 56 -0.93 1.66 2.70
C ALA A 56 -0.05 0.42 2.66
N LYS A 57 0.29 -0.10 3.83
CA LYS A 57 1.11 -1.30 3.96
C LYS A 57 0.63 -2.13 5.13
N ALA A 58 0.56 -3.45 4.94
CA ALA A 58 0.35 -4.42 6.00
C ALA A 58 1.41 -5.53 5.92
N THR A 59 1.71 -6.14 7.06
CA THR A 59 2.54 -7.35 7.14
C THR A 59 1.63 -8.52 7.43
N VAL A 60 1.72 -9.59 6.63
CA VAL A 60 0.87 -10.78 6.76
C VAL A 60 1.74 -11.95 7.18
N SER A 61 1.45 -12.54 8.33
CA SER A 61 2.05 -13.81 8.81
C SER A 61 1.29 -15.02 8.28
N GLN A 62 1.86 -16.22 8.45
CA GLN A 62 1.20 -17.47 8.07
C GLN A 62 -0.16 -17.61 8.76
N GLU A 63 -0.18 -17.38 10.08
CA GLU A 63 -1.40 -17.15 10.83
C GLU A 63 -1.75 -15.67 10.76
N HIS A 64 -2.70 -15.31 9.91
CA HIS A 64 -3.19 -13.94 9.79
C HIS A 64 -4.71 -13.90 9.89
N CYS A 65 -5.22 -12.77 10.39
CA CYS A 65 -6.64 -12.46 10.39
C CYS A 65 -6.91 -11.39 9.33
N VAL A 66 -7.79 -11.70 8.37
CA VAL A 66 -8.17 -10.79 7.27
C VAL A 66 -8.63 -9.45 7.82
N ARG A 67 -9.49 -9.48 8.84
CA ARG A 67 -9.95 -8.27 9.55
C ARG A 67 -8.79 -7.40 10.01
N ASN A 68 -7.76 -7.97 10.63
CA ASN A 68 -6.62 -7.21 11.15
C ASN A 68 -5.81 -6.56 10.01
N VAL A 69 -5.67 -7.25 8.87
CA VAL A 69 -5.03 -6.69 7.67
C VAL A 69 -5.83 -5.50 7.15
N LEU A 70 -7.15 -5.63 7.03
CA LEU A 70 -8.03 -4.57 6.56
C LEU A 70 -8.00 -3.35 7.50
N LEU A 71 -8.06 -3.58 8.82
CA LEU A 71 -7.95 -2.50 9.81
C LEU A 71 -6.58 -1.81 9.75
N THR A 72 -5.49 -2.56 9.53
CA THR A 72 -4.14 -1.99 9.36
C THR A 72 -4.04 -1.13 8.11
N LEU A 73 -4.64 -1.56 7.00
CA LEU A 73 -4.66 -0.77 5.78
C LEU A 73 -5.53 0.48 5.93
N LEU A 74 -6.70 0.35 6.57
CA LEU A 74 -7.61 1.48 6.80
C LEU A 74 -6.96 2.55 7.68
N SER A 75 -6.19 2.17 8.71
CA SER A 75 -5.49 3.12 9.58
C SER A 75 -4.35 3.86 8.87
N CYS A 76 -3.79 3.31 7.79
CA CYS A 76 -2.83 4.02 6.93
C CYS A 76 -3.50 5.13 6.11
N ILE A 77 -4.78 4.95 5.74
CA ILE A 77 -5.47 5.79 4.75
C ILE A 77 -6.37 6.84 5.42
N SER A 78 -7.02 6.49 6.52
CA SER A 78 -7.98 7.36 7.19
C SER A 78 -7.29 8.20 8.25
N VAL A 79 -7.48 9.53 8.22
CA VAL A 79 -7.17 10.41 9.35
C VAL A 79 -7.96 9.88 10.55
N LYS A 80 -7.26 9.65 11.67
CA LYS A 80 -7.77 9.09 12.93
C LYS A 80 -9.21 9.55 13.20
N THR A 81 -10.19 8.71 12.90
CA THR A 81 -11.51 8.81 13.52
C THR A 81 -11.35 8.18 14.89
N ASP A 82 -11.63 8.98 15.92
CA ASP A 82 -11.53 8.59 17.33
C ASP A 82 -12.13 7.20 17.56
N GLU A 83 -11.43 6.45 18.42
CA GLU A 83 -11.81 5.12 18.86
C GLU A 83 -13.24 5.11 19.40
N SER A 84 -14.19 4.83 18.52
CA SER A 84 -15.57 4.55 18.87
C SER A 84 -16.07 3.46 17.91
N ASP A 85 -15.82 2.24 18.38
CA ASP A 85 -16.84 1.19 18.44
C ASP A 85 -17.59 0.89 17.14
N ASP A 86 -16.97 0.10 16.25
CA ASP A 86 -17.76 -0.79 15.40
C ASP A 86 -17.08 -2.16 15.24
N LYS A 87 -17.17 -2.95 16.32
CA LYS A 87 -16.86 -4.39 16.28
C LYS A 87 -17.83 -5.18 15.38
N CYS A 88 -18.83 -4.54 14.77
CA CYS A 88 -19.88 -5.19 13.97
C CYS A 88 -19.74 -4.97 12.45
N GLN A 89 -18.78 -4.16 11.98
CA GLN A 89 -18.55 -4.08 10.52
C GLN A 89 -18.03 -5.40 9.99
N GLU A 90 -18.73 -5.96 9.01
CA GLU A 90 -18.25 -7.08 8.24
C GLU A 90 -16.95 -6.72 7.50
N ASP A 91 -16.06 -7.69 7.29
CA ASP A 91 -14.79 -7.48 6.56
C ASP A 91 -15.01 -6.88 5.16
N ARG A 92 -16.14 -7.19 4.52
CA ARG A 92 -16.55 -6.57 3.25
C ARG A 92 -16.72 -5.06 3.36
N GLN A 93 -17.29 -4.58 4.47
CA GLN A 93 -17.49 -3.14 4.69
C GLN A 93 -16.16 -2.44 4.91
N LEU A 94 -15.22 -3.06 5.63
CA LEU A 94 -13.85 -2.56 5.77
C LEU A 94 -13.14 -2.42 4.41
N ALA A 95 -13.26 -3.44 3.55
CA ALA A 95 -12.69 -3.41 2.21
C ALA A 95 -13.31 -2.29 1.34
N ILE A 96 -14.63 -2.08 1.44
CA ILE A 96 -15.32 -0.97 0.76
C ILE A 96 -14.83 0.37 1.28
N SER A 97 -14.63 0.53 2.59
CA SER A 97 -14.14 1.76 3.19
C SER A 97 -12.73 2.12 2.72
N ILE A 98 -11.83 1.12 2.61
CA ILE A 98 -10.50 1.29 2.00
C ILE A 98 -10.64 1.81 0.56
N ALA A 99 -11.44 1.13 -0.27
CA ALA A 99 -11.61 1.51 -1.68
C ALA A 99 -12.18 2.93 -1.84
N LYS A 100 -13.13 3.33 -0.99
CA LYS A 100 -13.68 4.69 -0.98
C LYS A 100 -12.64 5.72 -0.52
N ALA A 101 -11.87 5.42 0.51
CA ALA A 101 -10.85 6.33 1.03
C ALA A 101 -9.72 6.57 0.02
N SER A 102 -9.35 5.55 -0.76
CA SER A 102 -8.41 5.69 -1.88
C SER A 102 -8.94 6.59 -3.01
N LYS A 103 -10.24 6.56 -3.31
CA LYS A 103 -10.84 7.39 -4.38
C LYS A 103 -11.02 8.86 -4.01
N ARG A 104 -11.39 9.15 -2.76
CA ARG A 104 -11.65 10.52 -2.28
C ARG A 104 -10.45 11.47 -2.43
N HIS A 105 -9.23 10.94 -2.42
CA HIS A 105 -8.02 11.74 -2.58
C HIS A 105 -7.76 12.13 -4.05
N GLY A 106 -8.22 11.32 -5.02
CA GLY A 106 -8.03 11.60 -6.45
C GLY A 106 -9.01 12.64 -7.04
N GLU A 107 -10.14 12.90 -6.37
CA GLU A 107 -11.16 13.84 -6.88
C GLU A 107 -10.88 15.32 -6.53
N ILE A 108 -9.92 15.59 -5.64
CA ILE A 108 -9.63 16.97 -5.17
C ILE A 108 -8.75 17.75 -6.17
N LEU A 109 -8.10 17.08 -7.13
CA LEU A 109 -7.24 17.71 -8.14
C LEU A 109 -7.93 17.95 -9.50
N GLY A 110 -9.26 17.87 -9.54
CA GLY A 110 -10.07 18.00 -10.76
C GLY A 110 -10.79 19.33 -10.97
N SER A 111 -10.50 20.36 -10.18
CA SER A 111 -11.06 21.71 -10.39
C SER A 111 -9.96 22.76 -10.35
N HIS A 112 -9.39 23.07 -11.52
CA HIS A 112 -9.27 24.42 -12.09
C HIS A 112 -8.59 24.39 -13.46
#